data_AF-A0A6P2APE4-F1
#
_entry.id   AF-A0A6P2APE4-F1
#
_cell.length_a   1.000
_cell.length_b   1.000
_cell.length_c   1.000
_cell.angle_alpha   90.00
_cell.angle_beta   90.00
_cell.angle_gamma   90.00
#
_symmetry.space_group_name_H-M   'P 1'
#
loop_
_entity.id
_entity.type
_entity.pdbx_description
1 polymer ?
#
loop_
_entity_poly.entity_id
_entity_poly.type
_entity_poly.pdbx_seq_one_letter_code
_entity_poly.pdbx_strand_id
1 'polypeptide(L)'
;MMLPVRSGWAAMFTGAVQGLFGGNHMLRSERLRSSVGCFVLTLLLFMLIINSQHSRDTLASSLPGGLLAGEPEACQADLNGDGTIDVFDLLLVLESWGPCPACPADLTNTGAVDVFDLLFLLENWGASCKADRTPRPGGVCPGPCGQKEGLAIMPCPDAPYTGCVSPPPVFLDIESGQSVCGELWADGGSRAGLWMRLQTGENGAAEIELTSQIPTLAQVVMGDFDSSPCGITSVILSVHSEQCTTVTELLNGFPPGEDIVIFVSPSHPNGTAIFHGYPCGSPGGNAFSVVVRTGDDVTLE
;
A
#
# COMPACT_ATOMS: atom_id res chain seq x y z
N MET A 1 -9.42 42.84 42.26
CA MET A 1 -8.63 42.93 41.03
C MET A 1 -8.87 41.64 40.26
N MET A 2 -9.80 41.67 39.28
CA MET A 2 -10.06 40.60 38.30
C MET A 2 -10.86 41.28 37.17
N LEU A 3 -10.29 41.30 35.97
CA LEU A 3 -10.88 41.91 34.76
C LEU A 3 -11.76 40.88 34.04
N PRO A 4 -12.87 41.30 33.40
CA PRO A 4 -13.78 40.41 32.71
C PRO A 4 -13.39 40.16 31.24
N VAL A 5 -13.67 38.94 30.78
CA VAL A 5 -13.62 38.49 29.38
C VAL A 5 -14.75 39.15 28.59
N ARG A 6 -14.42 39.83 27.48
CA ARG A 6 -15.41 40.40 26.55
C ARG A 6 -15.54 39.54 25.29
N SER A 7 -16.79 39.18 25.02
CA SER A 7 -17.36 38.59 23.81
C SER A 7 -17.09 39.42 22.54
N GLY A 8 -16.60 38.77 21.49
CA GLY A 8 -16.38 39.37 20.17
C GLY A 8 -16.42 38.35 19.03
N TRP A 9 -17.43 37.48 19.00
CA TRP A 9 -17.67 36.51 17.92
C TRP A 9 -18.92 36.92 17.13
N ALA A 10 -18.81 37.84 16.16
CA ALA A 10 -19.96 38.14 15.29
C ALA A 10 -19.69 38.90 13.96
N ALA A 11 -18.48 39.34 13.62
CA ALA A 11 -18.36 40.32 12.54
C ALA A 11 -17.13 40.14 11.62
N MET A 12 -17.08 39.05 10.84
CA MET A 12 -16.29 38.99 9.59
C MET A 12 -16.85 37.95 8.57
N PHE A 13 -18.17 37.87 8.41
CA PHE A 13 -18.81 36.94 7.44
C PHE A 13 -19.75 37.66 6.47
N THR A 14 -19.29 38.74 5.83
CA THR A 14 -20.00 39.38 4.70
C THR A 14 -19.01 40.12 3.81
N GLY A 15 -18.44 39.47 2.81
CA GLY A 15 -17.55 40.17 1.86
C GLY A 15 -17.22 39.50 0.53
N ALA A 16 -17.28 38.17 0.39
CA ALA A 16 -16.63 37.53 -0.76
C ALA A 16 -17.47 36.49 -1.51
N VAL A 17 -18.73 36.78 -1.87
CA VAL A 17 -19.41 36.05 -2.98
C VAL A 17 -20.47 36.95 -3.62
N GLN A 18 -20.08 38.09 -4.20
CA GLN A 18 -21.03 39.00 -4.87
C GLN A 18 -20.67 39.25 -6.35
N GLY A 19 -20.21 38.21 -7.05
CA GLY A 19 -19.69 38.38 -8.41
C GLY A 19 -20.11 37.38 -9.48
N LEU A 20 -21.03 36.42 -9.26
CA LEU A 20 -21.23 35.36 -10.26
C LEU A 20 -22.64 34.90 -10.62
N PHE A 21 -23.72 35.56 -10.17
CA PHE A 21 -25.06 35.30 -10.74
C PHE A 21 -25.87 36.58 -10.87
N GLY A 22 -25.69 37.27 -11.99
CA GLY A 22 -26.67 38.23 -12.49
C GLY A 22 -27.83 37.48 -13.13
N GLY A 23 -28.99 37.49 -12.48
CA GLY A 23 -30.20 36.86 -12.98
C GLY A 23 -31.35 36.99 -11.99
N ASN A 24 -32.17 38.01 -12.20
CA ASN A 24 -33.38 38.28 -11.43
C ASN A 24 -34.32 37.08 -11.46
N HIS A 25 -34.53 36.38 -10.34
CA HIS A 25 -35.84 35.83 -9.97
C HIS A 25 -35.83 35.50 -8.47
N MET A 26 -36.59 36.30 -7.71
CA MET A 26 -36.85 36.06 -6.29
C MET A 26 -37.58 34.73 -6.10
N LEU A 27 -37.00 33.80 -5.33
CA LEU A 27 -37.77 32.90 -4.48
C LEU A 27 -37.37 33.14 -3.04
N ARG A 28 -38.26 33.88 -2.38
CA ARG A 28 -38.28 34.13 -0.94
C ARG A 28 -38.47 32.80 -0.22
N SER A 29 -37.42 32.35 0.48
CA SER A 29 -37.47 31.17 1.37
C SER A 29 -36.78 31.51 2.69
N GLU A 30 -37.49 32.27 3.52
CA GLU A 30 -37.21 32.34 4.96
C GLU A 30 -37.63 31.00 5.58
N ARG A 31 -36.67 30.10 5.86
CA ARG A 31 -36.65 29.10 6.97
C ARG A 31 -35.75 27.89 6.63
N LEU A 32 -34.44 28.07 6.76
CA LEU A 32 -33.53 26.98 7.11
C LEU A 32 -32.56 27.52 8.17
N ARG A 33 -33.08 27.78 9.37
CA ARG A 33 -32.29 28.16 10.54
C ARG A 33 -32.02 26.91 11.39
N SER A 34 -31.04 26.13 10.97
CA SER A 34 -30.30 25.22 11.84
C SER A 34 -28.91 25.07 11.24
N SER A 35 -27.92 25.65 11.92
CA SER A 35 -26.52 25.74 11.49
C SER A 35 -25.90 24.37 11.22
N VAL A 36 -26.45 23.30 11.79
CA VAL A 36 -25.96 21.92 11.61
C VAL A 36 -26.39 21.34 10.26
N GLY A 37 -27.60 21.65 9.80
CA GLY A 37 -28.11 21.17 8.51
C GLY A 37 -27.37 21.79 7.33
N CYS A 38 -26.97 23.05 7.43
CA CYS A 38 -26.17 23.73 6.40
C CYS A 38 -24.73 23.20 6.36
N PHE A 39 -24.14 22.89 7.53
CA PHE A 39 -22.80 22.29 7.65
C PHE A 39 -22.73 20.86 7.13
N VAL A 40 -23.72 20.02 7.45
CA VAL A 40 -23.79 18.64 6.94
C VAL A 40 -24.04 18.62 5.43
N LEU A 41 -24.88 19.53 4.92
CA LEU A 41 -25.12 19.64 3.48
C LEU A 41 -23.90 20.19 2.73
N THR A 42 -23.12 21.10 3.32
CA THR A 42 -21.85 21.58 2.74
C THR A 42 -20.75 20.54 2.82
N LEU A 43 -20.63 19.77 3.91
CA LEU A 43 -19.71 18.63 3.99
C LEU A 43 -20.09 17.52 2.98
N LEU A 44 -21.37 17.22 2.81
CA LEU A 44 -21.84 16.24 1.83
C LEU A 44 -21.67 16.72 0.38
N LEU A 45 -21.85 18.02 0.11
CA LEU A 45 -21.52 18.61 -1.19
C LEU A 45 -20.00 18.57 -1.46
N PHE A 46 -19.18 18.80 -0.43
CA PHE A 46 -17.72 18.77 -0.52
C PHE A 46 -17.20 17.33 -0.70
N MET A 47 -17.80 16.34 -0.02
CA MET A 47 -17.55 14.90 -0.22
C MET A 47 -17.95 14.40 -1.63
N LEU A 48 -18.98 15.00 -2.24
CA LEU A 48 -19.35 14.77 -3.64
C LEU A 48 -18.36 15.43 -4.62
N ILE A 49 -17.73 16.55 -4.24
CA ILE A 49 -16.70 17.24 -5.04
C ILE A 49 -15.34 16.52 -4.93
N ILE A 50 -14.96 16.00 -3.76
CA ILE A 50 -13.75 15.18 -3.56
C ILE A 50 -13.85 13.87 -4.38
N ASN A 51 -15.01 13.20 -4.39
CA ASN A 51 -15.25 12.03 -5.26
C ASN A 51 -15.23 12.36 -6.77
N SER A 52 -15.31 13.65 -7.16
CA SER A 52 -15.33 14.08 -8.56
C SER A 52 -13.97 14.58 -9.07
N GLN A 53 -12.93 14.65 -8.23
CA GLN A 53 -11.61 15.21 -8.61
C GLN A 53 -10.53 14.16 -8.92
N HIS A 54 -10.84 12.85 -8.88
CA HIS A 54 -9.86 11.82 -9.26
C HIS A 54 -9.51 11.78 -10.77
N SER A 55 -9.81 12.86 -11.51
CA SER A 55 -9.50 13.02 -12.94
C SER A 55 -8.89 14.40 -13.25
N ARG A 56 -7.97 14.90 -12.41
CA ARG A 56 -7.17 16.10 -12.70
C ARG A 56 -5.67 15.84 -12.72
N ASP A 57 -5.25 14.84 -13.47
CA ASP A 57 -3.86 14.78 -13.96
C ASP A 57 -3.81 15.24 -15.40
N THR A 58 -3.70 16.55 -15.61
CA THR A 58 -3.17 17.09 -16.86
C THR A 58 -2.68 18.51 -16.64
N LEU A 59 -1.44 18.76 -17.10
CA LEU A 59 -0.74 20.05 -17.22
C LEU A 59 0.24 20.44 -16.09
N ALA A 60 1.19 19.59 -15.73
CA ALA A 60 2.41 20.06 -15.04
C ALA A 60 3.74 19.39 -15.49
N SER A 61 3.77 18.59 -16.56
CA SER A 61 5.01 17.92 -16.98
C SER A 61 5.39 18.19 -18.43
N SER A 62 5.87 19.41 -18.71
CA SER A 62 6.62 19.67 -19.95
C SER A 62 7.70 20.75 -19.81
N LEU A 63 8.52 20.71 -18.75
CA LEU A 63 9.76 21.47 -18.69
C LEU A 63 10.94 20.54 -18.40
N PRO A 64 11.99 20.51 -19.26
CA PRO A 64 13.20 19.75 -18.97
C PRO A 64 14.18 20.64 -18.20
N GLY A 65 14.54 20.23 -16.99
CA GLY A 65 15.58 20.90 -16.20
C GLY A 65 15.59 20.41 -14.77
N GLY A 66 16.49 19.47 -14.46
CA GLY A 66 16.74 19.04 -13.09
C GLY A 66 17.48 20.12 -12.30
N LEU A 67 16.87 20.58 -11.21
CA LEU A 67 17.51 20.96 -9.95
C LEU A 67 16.39 21.19 -8.91
N LEU A 68 16.45 20.50 -7.77
CA LEU A 68 15.57 20.61 -6.58
C LEU A 68 14.15 20.08 -6.79
N ALA A 69 13.99 18.76 -6.91
CA ALA A 69 12.71 18.16 -6.54
C ALA A 69 12.62 18.23 -5.01
N GLY A 70 11.96 19.27 -4.50
CA GLY A 70 11.32 19.16 -3.19
C GLY A 70 10.41 17.94 -3.22
N GLU A 71 10.26 17.27 -2.07
CA GLU A 71 9.26 16.23 -1.89
C GLU A 71 7.94 16.68 -2.53
N PRO A 72 7.22 15.81 -3.27
CA PRO A 72 5.88 16.12 -3.74
C PRO A 72 5.09 16.78 -2.59
N GLU A 73 4.38 17.88 -2.82
CA GLU A 73 3.66 18.58 -1.72
C GLU A 73 2.69 17.64 -0.97
N ALA A 74 2.24 16.56 -1.62
CA ALA A 74 1.49 15.48 -0.99
C ALA A 74 2.26 14.79 0.15
N CYS A 75 3.57 14.59 0.04
CA CYS A 75 4.37 13.89 1.05
C CYS A 75 4.42 14.63 2.39
N GLN A 76 4.20 15.95 2.39
CA GLN A 76 4.19 16.71 3.64
C GLN A 76 3.03 16.29 4.56
N ALA A 77 1.93 15.76 3.99
CA ALA A 77 0.76 15.31 4.74
C ALA A 77 0.83 13.84 5.19
N ASP A 78 1.86 13.08 4.80
CA ASP A 78 2.21 11.78 5.41
C ASP A 78 3.05 12.04 6.66
N LEU A 79 2.37 12.12 7.80
CA LEU A 79 2.96 12.50 9.07
C LEU A 79 3.55 11.30 9.80
N ASN A 80 3.09 10.09 9.50
CA ASN A 80 3.58 8.86 10.13
C ASN A 80 4.73 8.20 9.33
N GLY A 81 4.95 8.62 8.08
CA GLY A 81 6.01 8.16 7.18
C GLY A 81 5.77 6.78 6.57
N ASP A 82 4.53 6.29 6.55
CA ASP A 82 4.20 4.95 6.06
C ASP A 82 4.01 4.88 4.54
N GLY A 83 4.01 6.05 3.87
CA GLY A 83 3.88 6.15 2.43
C GLY A 83 2.45 6.39 1.93
N THR A 84 1.45 6.47 2.83
CA THR A 84 0.03 6.64 2.52
C THR A 84 -0.59 7.71 3.40
N ILE A 85 -1.37 8.62 2.83
CA ILE A 85 -2.07 9.66 3.61
C ILE A 85 -3.46 9.14 3.99
N ASP A 86 -3.65 8.77 5.25
CA ASP A 86 -4.89 8.17 5.73
C ASP A 86 -5.36 8.64 7.11
N VAL A 87 -6.18 7.82 7.78
CA VAL A 87 -6.72 8.12 9.10
C VAL A 87 -5.64 8.28 10.16
N PHE A 88 -4.49 7.61 10.03
CA PHE A 88 -3.40 7.69 10.98
C PHE A 88 -2.70 9.06 10.91
N ASP A 89 -2.57 9.66 9.73
CA ASP A 89 -2.06 11.03 9.58
C ASP A 89 -3.05 12.07 10.09
N LEU A 90 -4.35 11.85 9.84
CA LEU A 90 -5.40 12.69 10.40
C LEU A 90 -5.34 12.72 11.93
N LEU A 91 -5.10 11.58 12.57
CA LEU A 91 -4.97 11.52 14.02
C LEU A 91 -3.78 12.36 14.51
N LEU A 92 -2.67 12.40 13.77
CA LEU A 92 -1.49 13.22 14.11
C LEU A 92 -1.76 14.73 13.96
N VAL A 93 -2.56 15.14 12.96
CA VAL A 93 -3.04 16.53 12.83
C VAL A 93 -3.95 16.90 14.00
N LEU A 94 -4.90 16.03 14.36
CA LEU A 94 -5.82 16.28 15.46
C LEU A 94 -5.12 16.30 16.82
N GLU A 95 -4.08 15.49 17.01
CA GLU A 95 -3.27 15.49 18.23
C GLU A 95 -2.50 16.81 18.40
N SER A 96 -2.05 17.41 17.30
CA SER A 96 -1.20 18.61 17.30
C SER A 96 -1.97 19.93 17.26
N TRP A 97 -3.30 19.90 17.41
CA TRP A 97 -4.18 21.05 17.21
C TRP A 97 -3.83 22.27 18.10
N GLY A 98 -3.69 23.45 17.49
CA GLY A 98 -3.36 24.70 18.18
C GLY A 98 -1.93 25.20 17.88
N PRO A 99 -1.37 26.09 18.72
CA PRO A 99 -0.07 26.71 18.46
C PRO A 99 1.05 25.69 18.30
N CYS A 100 1.74 25.73 17.17
CA CYS A 100 2.73 24.74 16.78
C CYS A 100 3.87 25.41 16.00
N PRO A 101 4.84 26.07 16.67
CA PRO A 101 5.83 26.92 16.01
C PRO A 101 6.81 26.17 15.09
N ALA A 102 6.85 24.84 15.15
CA ALA A 102 7.71 23.97 14.34
C ALA A 102 7.32 22.49 14.56
N CYS A 103 6.09 22.10 14.20
CA CYS A 103 5.72 20.69 14.21
C CYS A 103 5.36 20.19 12.82
N PRO A 104 5.54 18.88 12.55
CA PRO A 104 5.23 18.28 11.24
C PRO A 104 3.78 18.52 10.79
N ALA A 105 2.84 18.63 11.72
CA ALA A 105 1.41 18.81 11.44
C ALA A 105 1.01 20.25 11.02
N ASP A 106 1.91 21.24 11.10
CA ASP A 106 1.67 22.60 10.56
C ASP A 106 2.00 22.60 9.05
N LEU A 107 1.11 21.98 8.28
CA LEU A 107 1.28 21.73 6.85
C LEU A 107 1.32 23.03 6.04
N THR A 108 0.67 24.08 6.53
CA THR A 108 0.59 25.39 5.88
C THR A 108 1.66 26.38 6.37
N ASN A 109 2.54 25.97 7.29
CA ASN A 109 3.63 26.77 7.86
C ASN A 109 3.16 28.11 8.45
N THR A 110 2.03 28.10 9.16
CA THR A 110 1.42 29.31 9.75
C THR A 110 1.82 29.54 11.21
N GLY A 111 2.51 28.57 11.82
CA GLY A 111 2.89 28.55 13.23
C GLY A 111 1.82 27.96 14.15
N ALA A 112 0.76 27.36 13.58
CA ALA A 112 -0.32 26.68 14.29
C ALA A 112 -0.93 25.59 13.42
N VAL A 113 -1.42 24.52 14.04
CA VAL A 113 -2.23 23.50 13.39
C VAL A 113 -3.71 23.87 13.54
N ASP A 114 -4.37 24.12 12.43
CA ASP A 114 -5.79 24.48 12.39
C ASP A 114 -6.57 23.82 11.24
N VAL A 115 -7.73 24.39 10.91
CA VAL A 115 -8.61 23.86 9.86
C VAL A 115 -7.96 23.88 8.48
N PHE A 116 -7.02 24.78 8.21
CA PHE A 116 -6.34 24.85 6.93
C PHE A 116 -5.35 23.70 6.75
N ASP A 117 -4.67 23.26 7.81
CA ASP A 117 -3.82 22.06 7.77
C ASP A 117 -4.66 20.79 7.63
N LEU A 118 -5.81 20.72 8.32
CA LEU A 118 -6.77 19.62 8.12
C LEU A 118 -7.28 19.57 6.67
N LEU A 119 -7.61 20.71 6.08
CA LEU A 119 -8.07 20.77 4.69
C LEU A 119 -6.95 20.38 3.72
N PHE A 120 -5.71 20.77 4.00
CA PHE A 120 -4.54 20.36 3.24
C PHE A 120 -4.36 18.82 3.29
N LEU A 121 -4.46 18.21 4.47
CA LEU A 121 -4.39 16.75 4.61
C LEU A 121 -5.52 16.05 3.83
N LEU A 122 -6.76 16.55 3.95
CA LEU A 122 -7.92 15.98 3.26
C LEU A 122 -7.85 16.16 1.73
N GLU A 123 -7.23 17.23 1.25
CA GLU A 123 -6.97 17.45 -0.18
C GLU A 123 -6.03 16.39 -0.75
N ASN A 124 -5.12 15.88 0.07
CA ASN A 124 -4.15 14.85 -0.30
C ASN A 124 -4.56 13.44 0.15
N TRP A 125 -5.79 13.24 0.62
CA TRP A 125 -6.24 11.96 1.16
C TRP A 125 -6.07 10.79 0.17
N GLY A 126 -5.41 9.73 0.62
CA GLY A 126 -5.13 8.53 -0.17
C GLY A 126 -4.01 8.69 -1.21
N ALA A 127 -3.30 9.82 -1.24
CA ALA A 127 -2.12 9.96 -2.09
C ALA A 127 -0.95 9.12 -1.53
N SER A 128 -0.10 8.63 -2.45
CA SER A 128 1.13 7.92 -2.11
C SER A 128 2.34 8.84 -2.21
N CYS A 129 3.15 8.88 -1.15
CA CYS A 129 4.27 9.81 -0.98
C CYS A 129 5.65 9.15 -1.02
N LYS A 130 5.74 7.84 -1.26
CA LYS A 130 7.02 7.20 -1.57
C LYS A 130 7.55 7.79 -2.87
N ALA A 131 8.81 8.26 -2.86
CA ALA A 131 9.51 8.72 -4.04
C ALA A 131 9.37 7.67 -5.15
N ASP A 132 8.59 8.06 -6.15
CA ASP A 132 8.16 7.21 -7.25
C ASP A 132 9.37 6.63 -7.99
N ARG A 133 9.73 5.38 -7.67
CA ARG A 133 10.44 4.49 -8.61
C ARG A 133 9.44 3.63 -9.40
N THR A 134 8.17 4.02 -9.46
CA THR A 134 7.18 3.41 -10.35
C THR A 134 7.12 4.20 -11.67
N PRO A 135 6.85 3.54 -12.81
CA PRO A 135 6.63 4.24 -14.07
C PRO A 135 5.20 4.80 -14.15
N ARG A 136 5.07 6.14 -14.08
CA ARG A 136 3.99 7.04 -14.59
C ARG A 136 2.50 6.71 -14.29
N PRO A 137 1.64 7.75 -14.13
CA PRO A 137 0.20 7.55 -13.96
C PRO A 137 -0.42 6.95 -15.25
N GLY A 138 -1.03 5.78 -15.10
CA GLY A 138 -1.47 4.88 -16.19
C GLY A 138 -0.64 3.60 -16.32
N GLY A 139 0.46 3.47 -15.58
CA GLY A 139 1.28 2.27 -15.51
C GLY A 139 0.64 1.21 -14.63
N VAL A 140 -0.09 0.28 -15.24
CA VAL A 140 -0.21 -1.09 -14.70
C VAL A 140 1.20 -1.53 -14.32
N CYS A 141 1.45 -1.95 -13.07
CA CYS A 141 2.71 -2.60 -12.74
C CYS A 141 2.93 -3.68 -13.78
N PRO A 142 3.95 -3.63 -14.65
CA PRO A 142 4.13 -4.69 -15.62
C PRO A 142 4.29 -5.96 -14.82
N GLY A 143 3.30 -6.86 -14.92
CA GLY A 143 3.26 -8.06 -14.09
C GLY A 143 4.61 -8.76 -14.20
N PRO A 144 5.22 -9.20 -13.08
CA PRO A 144 6.60 -9.67 -13.08
C PRO A 144 6.79 -10.98 -13.88
N CYS A 145 5.69 -11.50 -14.42
CA CYS A 145 5.55 -12.71 -15.21
C CYS A 145 5.73 -12.51 -16.72
N GLY A 146 6.04 -11.30 -17.20
CA GLY A 146 6.21 -11.02 -18.63
C GLY A 146 7.30 -11.89 -19.29
N GLN A 147 6.91 -12.70 -20.30
CA GLN A 147 7.75 -13.51 -21.21
C GLN A 147 8.93 -14.27 -20.53
N LYS A 148 8.76 -14.79 -19.31
CA LYS A 148 9.76 -15.69 -18.70
C LYS A 148 9.45 -17.14 -19.11
N GLU A 149 10.38 -17.79 -19.82
CA GLU A 149 10.32 -19.23 -20.13
C GLU A 149 10.47 -20.06 -18.84
N GLY A 150 9.83 -21.25 -18.75
CA GLY A 150 9.92 -22.13 -17.56
C GLY A 150 8.92 -21.87 -16.44
N LEU A 151 7.85 -21.12 -16.72
CA LEU A 151 6.86 -20.63 -15.76
C LEU A 151 5.96 -21.73 -15.18
N ALA A 152 6.02 -21.94 -13.86
CA ALA A 152 4.96 -22.65 -13.14
C ALA A 152 3.90 -21.65 -12.69
N ILE A 153 2.62 -21.90 -13.04
CA ILE A 153 1.52 -20.93 -12.94
C ILE A 153 0.54 -21.35 -11.84
N MET A 154 0.25 -20.44 -10.92
CA MET A 154 -0.93 -20.53 -10.04
C MET A 154 -2.05 -19.68 -10.64
N PRO A 155 -3.08 -20.31 -11.26
CA PRO A 155 -4.19 -19.57 -11.84
C PRO A 155 -5.20 -19.19 -10.74
N CYS A 156 -5.61 -17.93 -10.69
CA CYS A 156 -6.73 -17.51 -9.88
C CYS A 156 -8.07 -18.13 -10.34
N PRO A 157 -8.99 -18.56 -9.43
CA PRO A 157 -8.87 -18.62 -7.97
C PRO A 157 -8.26 -19.93 -7.45
N ASP A 158 -7.86 -20.84 -8.34
CA ASP A 158 -7.42 -22.18 -7.99
C ASP A 158 -6.10 -22.15 -7.20
N ALA A 159 -6.02 -22.97 -6.14
CA ALA A 159 -4.81 -23.18 -5.37
C ALA A 159 -4.38 -24.65 -5.49
N PRO A 160 -3.85 -25.09 -6.65
CA PRO A 160 -3.52 -26.50 -6.88
C PRO A 160 -2.36 -26.99 -6.00
N TYR A 161 -1.54 -26.07 -5.48
CA TYR A 161 -0.39 -26.34 -4.63
C TYR A 161 -0.69 -25.94 -3.19
N THR A 162 -1.60 -26.69 -2.57
CA THR A 162 -2.11 -26.46 -1.21
C THR A 162 -1.08 -26.75 -0.11
N GLY A 163 0.05 -27.36 -0.45
CA GLY A 163 1.11 -27.77 0.46
C GLY A 163 0.54 -28.50 1.66
N CYS A 164 0.93 -28.05 2.85
CA CYS A 164 0.56 -28.69 4.11
C CYS A 164 -0.89 -28.49 4.54
N VAL A 165 -1.70 -27.76 3.77
CA VAL A 165 -3.13 -27.52 4.07
C VAL A 165 -4.00 -28.69 3.61
N SER A 166 -3.51 -29.57 2.72
CA SER A 166 -4.21 -30.78 2.27
C SER A 166 -3.43 -32.07 2.58
N PRO A 167 -4.11 -33.18 2.93
CA PRO A 167 -3.52 -34.51 2.91
C PRO A 167 -3.88 -35.28 1.61
N PRO A 168 -2.92 -35.82 0.84
CA PRO A 168 -1.48 -35.65 1.00
C PRO A 168 -1.03 -34.22 0.67
N PRO A 169 0.12 -33.77 1.20
CA PRO A 169 0.68 -32.46 0.84
C PRO A 169 0.98 -32.36 -0.65
N VAL A 170 0.69 -31.20 -1.26
CA VAL A 170 0.92 -30.96 -2.69
C VAL A 170 1.76 -29.71 -2.88
N PHE A 171 2.99 -29.89 -3.33
CA PHE A 171 3.95 -28.81 -3.58
C PHE A 171 4.19 -28.62 -5.07
N LEU A 172 4.59 -27.41 -5.45
CA LEU A 172 5.21 -27.16 -6.74
C LEU A 172 6.72 -27.39 -6.61
N ASP A 173 7.23 -28.46 -7.22
CA ASP A 173 8.67 -28.71 -7.28
C ASP A 173 9.33 -27.76 -8.28
N ILE A 174 10.41 -27.08 -7.86
CA ILE A 174 11.12 -26.09 -8.66
C ILE A 174 12.64 -26.35 -8.65
N GLU A 175 13.31 -25.90 -9.71
CA GLU A 175 14.77 -25.96 -9.83
C GLU A 175 15.42 -24.63 -9.41
N SER A 176 16.70 -24.68 -9.03
CA SER A 176 17.49 -23.47 -8.72
C SER A 176 17.51 -22.52 -9.91
N GLY A 177 17.25 -21.23 -9.66
CA GLY A 177 17.17 -20.19 -10.68
C GLY A 177 15.87 -20.19 -11.50
N GLN A 178 14.98 -21.16 -11.29
CA GLN A 178 13.69 -21.18 -11.97
C GLN A 178 12.81 -20.02 -11.50
N SER A 179 12.26 -19.27 -12.46
CA SER A 179 11.28 -18.23 -12.17
C SER A 179 9.89 -18.83 -12.07
N VAL A 180 9.27 -18.68 -10.90
CA VAL A 180 7.87 -19.06 -10.66
C VAL A 180 7.03 -17.80 -10.70
N CYS A 181 5.85 -17.90 -11.31
CA CYS A 181 4.95 -16.75 -11.43
C CYS A 181 3.50 -17.18 -11.31
N GLY A 182 2.69 -16.40 -10.62
CA GLY A 182 1.27 -16.68 -10.52
C GLY A 182 0.50 -15.44 -10.13
N GLU A 183 -0.78 -15.64 -9.83
CA GLU A 183 -1.62 -14.60 -9.26
C GLU A 183 -2.04 -14.99 -7.86
N LEU A 184 -1.85 -14.08 -6.90
CA LEU A 184 -2.35 -14.24 -5.54
C LEU A 184 -3.76 -13.64 -5.43
N TRP A 185 -4.52 -14.04 -4.42
CA TRP A 185 -5.79 -13.39 -4.11
C TRP A 185 -6.10 -13.52 -2.62
N ALA A 186 -6.84 -12.55 -2.11
CA ALA A 186 -7.34 -12.53 -0.75
C ALA A 186 -8.70 -11.81 -0.73
N ASP A 187 -9.78 -12.58 -0.61
CA ASP A 187 -11.13 -12.06 -0.57
C ASP A 187 -12.10 -12.99 0.16
N GLY A 188 -13.22 -12.45 0.65
CA GLY A 188 -14.26 -13.24 1.30
C GLY A 188 -13.81 -14.03 2.54
N GLY A 189 -12.71 -13.64 3.19
CA GLY A 189 -12.15 -14.30 4.38
C GLY A 189 -11.23 -15.47 4.04
N SER A 190 -10.91 -15.66 2.77
CA SER A 190 -10.00 -16.69 2.27
C SER A 190 -8.86 -16.04 1.49
N ARG A 191 -7.78 -16.80 1.27
CA ARG A 191 -6.65 -16.35 0.46
C ARG A 191 -5.99 -17.53 -0.25
N ALA A 192 -5.43 -17.27 -1.43
CA ALA A 192 -4.49 -18.19 -2.05
C ALA A 192 -3.11 -18.06 -1.41
N GLY A 193 -2.42 -19.19 -1.35
CA GLY A 193 -0.98 -19.22 -1.13
C GLY A 193 -0.38 -20.32 -1.99
N LEU A 194 0.86 -20.09 -2.41
CA LEU A 194 1.63 -21.03 -3.21
C LEU A 194 2.67 -21.70 -2.34
N TRP A 195 2.68 -23.03 -2.36
CA TRP A 195 3.71 -23.84 -1.72
C TRP A 195 4.66 -24.41 -2.76
N MET A 196 5.95 -24.11 -2.64
CA MET A 196 7.01 -24.60 -3.51
C MET A 196 8.00 -25.44 -2.73
N ARG A 197 8.59 -26.45 -3.35
CA ARG A 197 9.65 -27.30 -2.79
C ARG A 197 10.88 -27.23 -3.70
N LEU A 198 12.05 -27.10 -3.10
CA LEU A 198 13.35 -27.07 -3.78
C LEU A 198 14.40 -27.75 -2.90
N GLN A 199 15.29 -28.53 -3.51
CA GLN A 199 16.45 -29.10 -2.83
C GLN A 199 17.57 -28.08 -2.71
N THR A 200 18.17 -27.97 -1.52
CA THR A 200 19.32 -27.08 -1.31
C THR A 200 20.58 -27.66 -1.97
N GLY A 201 21.33 -26.77 -2.64
CA GLY A 201 22.66 -27.10 -3.14
C GLY A 201 23.70 -27.36 -2.04
N GLU A 202 24.87 -27.86 -2.42
CA GLU A 202 25.90 -28.35 -1.49
C GLU A 202 26.46 -27.27 -0.53
N ASN A 203 26.37 -25.99 -0.90
CA ASN A 203 26.93 -24.88 -0.12
C ASN A 203 25.99 -24.37 0.99
N GLY A 204 24.76 -24.90 1.10
CA GLY A 204 23.82 -24.51 2.16
C GLY A 204 23.39 -23.04 2.12
N ALA A 205 23.49 -22.39 0.97
CA ALA A 205 23.08 -21.01 0.73
C ALA A 205 21.92 -20.95 -0.26
N ALA A 206 20.99 -20.03 -0.01
CA ALA A 206 19.85 -19.74 -0.88
C ALA A 206 19.62 -18.23 -0.96
N GLU A 207 19.29 -17.75 -2.15
CA GLU A 207 18.86 -16.39 -2.41
C GLU A 207 17.42 -16.43 -2.92
N ILE A 208 16.56 -15.55 -2.38
CA ILE A 208 15.17 -15.45 -2.78
C ILE A 208 14.91 -14.03 -3.28
N GLU A 209 14.55 -13.93 -4.54
CA GLU A 209 14.13 -12.71 -5.21
C GLU A 209 12.60 -12.75 -5.38
N LEU A 210 11.89 -11.84 -4.71
CA LEU A 210 10.43 -11.74 -4.73
C LEU A 210 10.01 -10.40 -5.31
N THR A 211 9.13 -10.44 -6.31
CA THR A 211 8.44 -9.27 -6.86
C THR A 211 6.95 -9.52 -6.86
N SER A 212 6.14 -8.58 -6.35
CA SER A 212 4.69 -8.75 -6.35
C SER A 212 3.93 -7.46 -6.65
N GLN A 213 2.77 -7.59 -7.29
CA GLN A 213 1.82 -6.49 -7.50
C GLN A 213 0.94 -6.19 -6.28
N ILE A 214 1.00 -7.02 -5.23
CA ILE A 214 0.27 -6.81 -3.97
C ILE A 214 1.20 -7.09 -2.79
N PRO A 215 0.92 -6.56 -1.58
CA PRO A 215 1.70 -6.89 -0.39
C PRO A 215 1.78 -8.41 -0.18
N THR A 216 3.00 -8.93 -0.23
CA THR A 216 3.26 -10.37 -0.29
C THR A 216 4.39 -10.74 0.65
N LEU A 217 4.25 -11.91 1.27
CA LEU A 217 5.27 -12.54 2.08
C LEU A 217 5.65 -13.89 1.48
N ALA A 218 6.95 -14.12 1.32
CA ALA A 218 7.52 -15.44 1.08
C ALA A 218 8.25 -15.92 2.35
N GLN A 219 7.84 -17.07 2.89
CA GLN A 219 8.47 -17.66 4.07
C GLN A 219 9.20 -18.94 3.68
N VAL A 220 10.44 -19.08 4.12
CA VAL A 220 11.19 -20.33 4.01
C VAL A 220 10.99 -21.13 5.28
N VAL A 221 10.47 -22.35 5.10
CA VAL A 221 10.17 -23.27 6.19
C VAL A 221 10.94 -24.57 6.03
N MET A 222 11.36 -25.14 7.16
CA MET A 222 11.94 -26.49 7.25
C MET A 222 11.01 -27.38 8.05
N GLY A 223 11.07 -28.68 7.76
CA GLY A 223 10.23 -29.67 8.41
C GLY A 223 10.24 -31.01 7.69
N ASP A 224 9.44 -31.93 8.20
CA ASP A 224 9.09 -33.17 7.51
C ASP A 224 7.84 -32.91 6.66
N PHE A 225 8.04 -32.72 5.36
CA PHE A 225 6.96 -32.41 4.42
C PHE A 225 6.36 -33.64 3.74
N ASP A 226 6.99 -34.81 3.89
CA ASP A 226 6.52 -36.07 3.33
C ASP A 226 5.59 -36.83 4.29
N SER A 227 5.61 -36.47 5.57
CA SER A 227 4.64 -36.91 6.58
C SER A 227 3.26 -36.24 6.42
N SER A 228 2.20 -36.92 6.90
CA SER A 228 0.84 -36.38 6.94
C SER A 228 0.29 -36.39 8.37
N PRO A 229 -0.07 -35.23 8.95
CA PRO A 229 0.14 -33.87 8.42
C PRO A 229 1.63 -33.50 8.37
N CYS A 230 1.99 -32.50 7.56
CA CYS A 230 3.38 -32.00 7.53
C CYS A 230 3.85 -31.63 8.94
N GLY A 231 5.11 -31.98 9.26
CA GLY A 231 5.81 -31.58 10.48
C GLY A 231 6.69 -30.36 10.26
N ILE A 232 6.10 -29.17 10.07
CA ILE A 232 6.87 -27.91 10.00
C ILE A 232 7.57 -27.68 11.35
N THR A 233 8.89 -27.57 11.34
CA THR A 233 9.71 -27.42 12.55
C THR A 233 10.18 -25.99 12.79
N SER A 234 10.43 -25.22 11.72
CA SER A 234 10.91 -23.84 11.83
C SER A 234 10.56 -22.98 10.61
N VAL A 235 10.47 -21.66 10.85
CA VAL A 235 10.50 -20.60 9.83
C VAL A 235 11.85 -19.92 9.94
N ILE A 236 12.57 -19.79 8.83
CA ILE A 236 14.00 -19.41 8.85
C ILE A 236 14.22 -18.04 8.24
N LEU A 237 13.45 -17.71 7.20
CA LEU A 237 13.48 -16.41 6.54
C LEU A 237 12.06 -16.01 6.19
N SER A 238 11.80 -14.71 6.28
CA SER A 238 10.58 -14.05 5.84
C SER A 238 10.97 -12.89 4.95
N VAL A 239 10.62 -12.99 3.67
CA VAL A 239 10.89 -11.98 2.64
C VAL A 239 9.59 -11.25 2.37
N HIS A 240 9.59 -9.94 2.59
CA HIS A 240 8.42 -9.10 2.40
C HIS A 240 8.60 -8.25 1.14
N SER A 241 7.68 -8.37 0.20
CA SER A 241 7.58 -7.49 -0.96
C SER A 241 6.34 -6.61 -0.77
N GLU A 242 6.58 -5.30 -0.71
CA GLU A 242 5.51 -4.31 -0.87
C GLU A 242 5.06 -4.29 -2.34
N GLN A 243 3.90 -3.68 -2.59
CA GLN A 243 3.36 -3.55 -3.94
C GLN A 243 4.41 -2.94 -4.90
N CYS A 244 4.69 -3.66 -5.98
CA CYS A 244 5.59 -3.28 -7.07
C CYS A 244 7.07 -3.16 -6.68
N THR A 245 7.51 -3.81 -5.60
CA THR A 245 8.91 -3.84 -5.19
C THR A 245 9.53 -5.21 -5.44
N THR A 246 10.77 -5.23 -5.93
CA THR A 246 11.60 -6.42 -5.93
C THR A 246 12.47 -6.42 -4.68
N VAL A 247 12.39 -7.49 -3.91
CA VAL A 247 13.17 -7.69 -2.70
C VAL A 247 13.96 -8.97 -2.84
N THR A 248 15.26 -8.88 -2.57
CA THR A 248 16.17 -10.02 -2.61
C THR A 248 16.74 -10.22 -1.21
N GLU A 249 16.61 -11.44 -0.69
CA GLU A 249 17.13 -11.82 0.62
C GLU A 249 18.04 -13.03 0.51
N LEU A 250 19.17 -12.98 1.21
CA LEU A 250 20.15 -14.06 1.27
C LEU A 250 20.00 -14.84 2.56
N LEU A 251 19.99 -16.16 2.45
CA LEU A 251 19.97 -17.08 3.56
C LEU A 251 21.13 -18.06 3.50
N ASN A 252 21.85 -18.19 4.61
CA ASN A 252 23.01 -19.06 4.75
C ASN A 252 22.76 -20.08 5.86
N GLY A 253 23.42 -21.24 5.75
CA GLY A 253 23.49 -22.23 6.82
C GLY A 253 22.41 -23.31 6.76
N PHE A 254 21.90 -23.62 5.57
CA PHE A 254 21.09 -24.81 5.38
C PHE A 254 21.93 -26.09 5.44
N PRO A 255 21.37 -27.19 5.96
CA PRO A 255 21.98 -28.50 5.76
C PRO A 255 21.99 -28.81 4.25
N PRO A 256 23.14 -29.18 3.67
CA PRO A 256 23.25 -29.53 2.26
C PRO A 256 22.34 -30.71 1.89
N GLY A 257 21.63 -30.61 0.77
CA GLY A 257 20.81 -31.71 0.23
C GLY A 257 19.47 -31.94 0.95
N GLU A 258 19.06 -31.04 1.85
CA GLU A 258 17.72 -31.04 2.43
C GLU A 258 16.74 -30.25 1.55
N ASP A 259 15.46 -30.61 1.64
CA ASP A 259 14.40 -29.85 0.99
C ASP A 259 14.06 -28.59 1.79
N ILE A 260 14.04 -27.46 1.10
CA ILE A 260 13.38 -26.25 1.59
C ILE A 260 12.02 -26.11 0.96
N VAL A 261 11.07 -25.64 1.76
CA VAL A 261 9.74 -25.30 1.28
C VAL A 261 9.54 -23.79 1.42
N ILE A 262 9.07 -23.16 0.36
CA ILE A 262 8.73 -21.74 0.35
C ILE A 262 7.22 -21.59 0.28
N PHE A 263 6.64 -20.84 1.21
CA PHE A 263 5.24 -20.47 1.21
C PHE A 263 5.08 -19.00 0.84
N VAL A 264 4.39 -18.71 -0.26
CA VAL A 264 4.12 -17.35 -0.74
C VAL A 264 2.64 -17.02 -0.55
N SER A 265 2.32 -15.91 0.11
CA SER A 265 0.93 -15.50 0.35
C SER A 265 0.74 -13.99 0.52
N PRO A 266 -0.47 -13.46 0.28
CA PRO A 266 -0.81 -12.07 0.61
C PRO A 266 -0.64 -11.80 2.10
N SER A 267 0.22 -10.84 2.43
CA SER A 267 0.52 -10.47 3.81
C SER A 267 0.98 -9.03 3.90
N HIS A 268 0.68 -8.37 5.03
CA HIS A 268 1.18 -7.04 5.34
C HIS A 268 2.70 -7.06 5.61
N PRO A 269 3.37 -5.90 5.57
CA PRO A 269 4.80 -5.79 5.89
C PRO A 269 5.18 -6.31 7.29
N ASN A 270 4.24 -6.27 8.24
CA ASN A 270 4.42 -6.81 9.59
C ASN A 270 4.25 -8.35 9.68
N GLY A 271 4.05 -9.04 8.56
CA GLY A 271 3.86 -10.49 8.48
C GLY A 271 2.46 -11.00 8.80
N THR A 272 1.51 -10.10 9.07
CA THR A 272 0.11 -10.51 9.26
C THR A 272 -0.55 -10.87 7.93
N ALA A 273 -1.34 -11.94 7.94
CA ALA A 273 -2.01 -12.46 6.77
C ALA A 273 -3.12 -11.52 6.28
N ILE A 274 -3.22 -11.33 4.96
CA ILE A 274 -4.31 -10.60 4.31
C ILE A 274 -5.37 -11.61 3.82
N PHE A 275 -6.65 -11.32 4.10
CA PHE A 275 -7.79 -12.18 3.74
C PHE A 275 -8.88 -11.47 2.91
N HIS A 276 -8.69 -10.17 2.63
CA HIS A 276 -9.67 -9.33 1.93
C HIS A 276 -8.97 -8.25 1.08
N GLY A 277 -9.70 -7.70 0.10
CA GLY A 277 -9.28 -6.52 -0.66
C GLY A 277 -8.54 -6.81 -1.96
N TYR A 278 -8.21 -8.08 -2.24
CA TYR A 278 -7.50 -8.49 -3.46
C TYR A 278 -8.23 -9.65 -4.15
N PRO A 279 -9.47 -9.45 -4.65
CA PRO A 279 -10.15 -10.47 -5.43
C PRO A 279 -9.37 -10.82 -6.70
N CYS A 280 -9.58 -12.00 -7.26
CA CYS A 280 -9.01 -12.36 -8.55
C CYS A 280 -9.38 -11.30 -9.61
N GLY A 281 -8.40 -10.85 -10.41
CA GLY A 281 -8.62 -9.82 -11.42
C GLY A 281 -8.79 -8.40 -10.85
N SER A 282 -8.25 -8.11 -9.66
CA SER A 282 -8.20 -6.75 -9.10
C SER A 282 -7.68 -5.75 -10.14
N PRO A 283 -8.25 -4.54 -10.21
CA PRO A 283 -7.62 -3.43 -10.92
C PRO A 283 -6.19 -3.21 -10.41
N GLY A 284 -5.21 -3.22 -11.31
CA GLY A 284 -3.77 -3.16 -10.95
C GLY A 284 -3.06 -4.53 -10.96
N GLY A 285 -3.81 -5.64 -11.00
CA GLY A 285 -3.30 -7.00 -11.05
C GLY A 285 -2.90 -7.57 -9.69
N ASN A 286 -2.76 -8.90 -9.62
CA ASN A 286 -2.30 -9.62 -8.42
C ASN A 286 -1.11 -10.55 -8.71
N ALA A 287 -0.38 -10.28 -9.78
CA ALA A 287 0.70 -11.13 -10.23
C ALA A 287 1.92 -11.01 -9.31
N PHE A 288 2.60 -12.12 -9.09
CA PHE A 288 3.87 -12.18 -8.40
C PHE A 288 4.86 -13.04 -9.18
N SER A 289 6.15 -12.81 -8.93
CA SER A 289 7.27 -13.63 -9.38
C SER A 289 8.16 -13.92 -8.19
N VAL A 290 8.64 -15.14 -8.11
CA VAL A 290 9.66 -15.55 -7.16
C VAL A 290 10.73 -16.36 -7.91
N VAL A 291 11.99 -16.03 -7.65
CA VAL A 291 13.15 -16.78 -8.12
C VAL A 291 13.92 -17.22 -6.89
N VAL A 292 14.23 -18.50 -6.81
CA VAL A 292 15.03 -19.07 -5.72
C VAL A 292 16.31 -19.63 -6.31
N ARG A 293 17.46 -19.10 -5.91
CA ARG A 293 18.79 -19.57 -6.35
C ARG A 293 19.45 -20.27 -5.18
N THR A 294 20.14 -21.39 -5.40
CA THR A 294 20.87 -22.11 -4.35
C THR A 294 22.25 -22.56 -4.82
N GLY A 295 23.11 -22.89 -3.87
CA GLY A 295 24.44 -23.45 -4.18
C GLY A 295 25.30 -22.47 -4.97
N ASP A 296 25.76 -22.88 -6.15
CA ASP A 296 26.64 -22.09 -7.01
C ASP A 296 25.91 -20.98 -7.78
N ASP A 297 24.57 -21.02 -7.83
CA ASP A 297 23.75 -20.00 -8.51
C ASP A 297 23.51 -18.76 -7.63
N VAL A 298 23.98 -18.77 -6.38
CA VAL A 298 23.83 -17.64 -5.46
C VAL A 298 24.80 -16.52 -5.86
N THR A 299 24.25 -15.36 -6.18
CA THR A 299 25.04 -14.14 -6.39
C THR A 299 25.49 -13.56 -5.05
N LEU A 300 26.76 -13.80 -4.70
CA LEU A 300 27.40 -13.13 -3.56
C LEU A 300 27.84 -11.72 -4.02
N GLU A 301 27.05 -10.69 -3.71
CA GLU A 301 27.49 -9.29 -3.81
C GLU A 301 28.39 -8.87 -2.63
#